data_AF-A0A6J0DP30-F1
#
_entry.id   AF-A0A6J0DP30-F1
#
_cell.length_a   1.000
_cell.length_b   1.000
_cell.length_c   1.000
_cell.angle_alpha   90.00
_cell.angle_beta   90.00
_cell.angle_gamma   90.00
#
_symmetry.space_group_name_H-M   'P 1'
#
loop_
_entity.id
_entity.type
_entity.pdbx_description
1 polymer ?
#
loop_
_entity_poly.entity_id
_entity_poly.type
_entity_poly.pdbx_seq_one_letter_code
_entity_poly.pdbx_strand_id
1 'polypeptide(L)'
;MAPGVRRVPVREGRVRATLFLPPGNGPFPGIIDIFGLGGGLLEYRASLLAGKGFAVLALAYYKYDDLPKSVKTLHLEYFEEAVNYLLRHPQVGSYF
;
A
#
# COMPACT_ATOMS: atom_id res chain seq x y z
N MET A 1 -2.22 15.66 -1.49
CA MET A 1 -2.75 14.86 -0.36
C MET A 1 -3.74 15.71 0.42
N ALA A 2 -4.80 15.12 0.96
CA ALA A 2 -5.73 15.85 1.82
C ALA A 2 -5.06 16.23 3.17
N PRO A 3 -5.49 17.32 3.85
CA PRO A 3 -4.95 17.71 5.14
C PRO A 3 -5.00 16.57 6.18
N GLY A 4 -3.92 16.42 6.95
CA GLY A 4 -3.84 15.42 8.02
C GLY A 4 -3.62 13.97 7.57
N VAL A 5 -3.68 13.68 6.26
CA VAL A 5 -3.28 12.36 5.75
C VAL A 5 -1.78 12.16 5.96
N ARG A 6 -1.41 11.05 6.58
CA ARG A 6 -0.01 10.66 6.81
C ARG A 6 0.47 9.75 5.70
N ARG A 7 1.70 9.99 5.23
CA ARG A 7 2.40 9.15 4.25
C ARG A 7 3.50 8.36 4.97
N VAL A 8 3.40 7.04 4.95
CA VAL A 8 4.33 6.12 5.63
C VAL A 8 4.91 5.17 4.60
N PRO A 9 6.13 5.39 4.11
CA PRO A 9 6.71 4.48 3.14
C PRO A 9 7.15 3.17 3.80
N VAL A 10 6.92 2.04 3.12
CA VAL A 10 6.95 0.68 3.66
C VAL A 10 8.05 -0.14 3.00
N ARG A 11 8.94 -0.71 3.83
CA ARG A 11 9.98 -1.67 3.45
C ARG A 11 10.00 -2.80 4.48
N GLU A 12 8.99 -3.67 4.40
CA GLU A 12 8.87 -4.83 5.29
C GLU A 12 9.05 -6.12 4.49
N GLY A 13 10.05 -6.92 4.84
CA GLY A 13 10.45 -8.07 4.03
C GLY A 13 10.74 -7.63 2.59
N ARG A 14 10.08 -8.28 1.62
CA ARG A 14 10.21 -7.93 0.20
C ARG A 14 9.24 -6.84 -0.25
N VAL A 15 8.22 -6.51 0.55
CA VAL A 15 7.18 -5.54 0.18
C VAL A 15 7.80 -4.15 0.03
N ARG A 16 7.55 -3.51 -1.12
CA ARG A 16 7.86 -2.10 -1.37
C ARG A 16 6.58 -1.35 -1.70
N ALA A 17 6.20 -0.46 -0.79
CA ALA A 17 4.92 0.22 -0.84
C ALA A 17 4.97 1.58 -0.14
N THR A 18 3.88 2.33 -0.23
CA THR A 18 3.61 3.48 0.63
C THR A 18 2.21 3.36 1.20
N LEU A 19 2.12 3.36 2.54
CA LEU A 19 0.86 3.37 3.26
C LEU A 19 0.42 4.82 3.50
N PHE A 20 -0.82 5.13 3.14
CA PHE A 20 -1.49 6.38 3.45
C PHE A 20 -2.54 6.16 4.53
N LEU A 21 -2.47 6.96 5.59
CA LEU A 21 -3.38 6.86 6.73
C LEU A 21 -4.20 8.15 6.87
N PRO A 22 -5.53 8.08 7.02
CA PRO A 22 -6.35 9.24 7.33
C PRO A 22 -5.93 9.90 8.67
N PRO A 23 -6.33 11.16 8.91
CA PRO A 23 -6.21 11.75 10.24
C PRO A 23 -7.08 11.00 11.26
N GLY A 24 -6.67 11.01 12.53
CA GLY A 24 -7.34 10.32 13.62
C GLY A 24 -6.68 9.00 14.04
N ASN A 25 -7.28 8.33 15.02
CA ASN A 25 -6.67 7.16 15.66
C ASN A 25 -6.99 5.82 14.96
N GLY A 26 -8.02 5.78 14.10
CA GLY A 26 -8.48 4.54 13.47
C GLY A 26 -9.33 3.67 14.43
N PRO A 27 -9.55 2.38 14.12
CA PRO A 27 -9.08 1.69 12.91
C PRO A 27 -9.80 2.19 11.65
N PHE A 28 -9.14 2.07 10.50
CA PHE A 28 -9.68 2.44 9.19
C PHE A 28 -9.89 1.20 8.32
N PRO A 29 -10.90 1.21 7.43
CA PRO A 29 -10.99 0.18 6.39
C PRO A 29 -9.75 0.22 5.49
N GLY A 30 -9.14 -0.94 5.27
CA GLY A 30 -7.91 -1.11 4.49
C GLY A 30 -8.16 -1.34 2.99
N ILE A 31 -7.33 -0.73 2.13
CA ILE A 31 -7.33 -0.94 0.68
C ILE A 31 -5.89 -1.18 0.21
N ILE A 32 -5.69 -2.15 -0.69
CA ILE A 32 -4.45 -2.26 -1.47
C ILE A 32 -4.68 -1.64 -2.85
N ASP A 33 -3.85 -0.67 -3.19
CA ASP A 33 -3.89 0.09 -4.44
C ASP A 33 -2.79 -0.40 -5.39
N ILE A 34 -3.18 -1.02 -6.51
CA ILE A 34 -2.26 -1.59 -7.51
C ILE A 34 -2.53 -0.93 -8.86
N PHE A 35 -1.48 -0.42 -9.49
CA PHE A 35 -1.52 0.05 -10.88
C PHE A 35 -1.14 -1.06 -11.85
N GLY A 36 -1.54 -0.91 -13.11
CA GLY A 36 -1.17 -1.85 -14.17
C GLY A 36 0.28 -1.69 -14.63
N LEU A 37 0.51 -2.03 -15.90
CA LEU A 37 1.84 -1.92 -16.50
C LEU A 37 2.33 -0.46 -16.52
N GLY A 38 3.62 -0.28 -16.24
CA GLY A 38 4.35 0.98 -16.10
C GLY A 38 5.52 0.81 -15.12
N GLY A 39 5.27 0.05 -14.05
CA GLY A 39 6.22 -0.17 -12.97
C GLY A 39 6.35 1.06 -12.07
N GLY A 40 7.30 1.02 -11.13
CA GLY A 40 7.45 2.09 -10.17
C GLY A 40 6.38 2.04 -9.07
N LEU A 41 6.23 3.15 -8.36
CA LEU A 41 5.25 3.30 -7.29
C LEU A 41 4.42 4.58 -7.53
N LEU A 42 3.18 4.40 -7.97
CA LEU A 42 2.25 5.51 -8.20
C LEU A 42 1.37 5.70 -6.96
N GLU A 43 1.49 6.86 -6.33
CA GLU A 43 0.91 7.11 -5.01
C GLU A 43 -0.34 7.99 -5.02
N TYR A 44 -0.62 8.66 -6.15
CA TYR A 44 -1.63 9.72 -6.20
C TYR A 44 -3.04 9.20 -5.85
N ARG A 45 -3.44 8.03 -6.38
CA ARG A 45 -4.77 7.44 -6.13
C ARG A 45 -4.93 7.03 -4.67
N ALA A 46 -3.97 6.30 -4.12
CA ALA A 46 -3.94 5.95 -2.70
C ALA A 46 -4.02 7.19 -1.79
N SER A 47 -3.26 8.24 -2.11
CA SER A 47 -3.23 9.46 -1.31
C SER A 47 -4.55 10.24 -1.30
N LEU A 48 -5.31 10.16 -2.40
CA LEU A 48 -6.63 10.79 -2.52
C LEU A 48 -7.69 9.97 -1.80
N LEU A 49 -7.65 8.64 -1.93
CA LEU A 49 -8.55 7.72 -1.22
C LEU A 49 -8.36 7.77 0.29
N ALA A 50 -7.15 7.97 0.79
CA ALA A 50 -6.92 8.17 2.23
C ALA A 50 -7.60 9.45 2.76
N GLY A 51 -7.76 10.47 1.93
CA GLY A 51 -8.58 11.65 2.25
C GLY A 51 -10.09 11.36 2.36
N LYS A 52 -10.53 10.13 2.04
CA LYS A 52 -11.91 9.67 2.16
C LYS A 52 -12.12 8.68 3.31
N GLY A 53 -11.13 8.51 4.20
CA GLY A 53 -11.26 7.71 5.41
C GLY A 53 -10.75 6.26 5.31
N PHE A 54 -9.99 5.92 4.26
CA PHE A 54 -9.41 4.59 4.08
C PHE A 54 -7.91 4.57 4.41
N ALA A 55 -7.42 3.50 5.04
CA ALA A 55 -5.99 3.21 5.06
C ALA A 55 -5.61 2.56 3.72
N VAL A 56 -4.77 3.21 2.91
CA VAL A 56 -4.51 2.75 1.54
C VAL A 56 -3.04 2.47 1.31
N LEU A 57 -2.71 1.23 0.95
CA LEU A 57 -1.36 0.78 0.62
C LEU A 57 -1.14 0.84 -0.89
N ALA A 58 -0.44 1.87 -1.37
CA ALA A 58 0.08 1.90 -2.74
C ALA A 58 1.19 0.85 -2.86
N LEU A 59 0.98 -0.18 -3.67
CA LEU A 59 1.90 -1.32 -3.78
C LEU A 59 2.64 -1.32 -5.11
N ALA A 60 3.97 -1.24 -5.07
CA ALA A 60 4.81 -1.54 -6.22
C ALA A 60 5.03 -3.05 -6.31
N TYR A 61 5.22 -3.57 -7.52
CA TYR A 61 5.53 -5.00 -7.73
C TYR A 61 6.65 -5.24 -8.75
N TYR A 62 7.14 -4.18 -9.42
CA TYR A 62 8.33 -4.23 -10.28
C TYR A 62 8.83 -2.81 -10.64
N LYS A 63 10.08 -2.70 -11.14
CA LYS A 63 10.74 -1.43 -11.54
C LYS A 63 10.70 -0.36 -10.43
N TYR A 64 10.84 -0.77 -9.18
CA TYR A 64 10.85 0.15 -8.05
C TYR A 64 11.81 -0.36 -6.99
N ASP A 65 12.71 0.50 -6.53
CA ASP A 65 13.68 0.18 -5.48
C ASP A 65 14.51 -1.08 -5.84
N ASP A 66 14.53 -2.08 -4.96
CA ASP A 66 15.18 -3.38 -5.12
C ASP A 66 14.30 -4.46 -5.76
N LEU A 67 13.09 -4.11 -6.23
CA LEU A 67 12.21 -5.05 -6.94
C LEU A 67 12.74 -5.41 -8.34
N PRO A 68 12.27 -6.53 -8.94
CA PRO A 68 12.65 -6.93 -10.28
C PRO A 68 12.47 -5.82 -11.32
N LYS A 69 13.42 -5.70 -12.25
CA LYS A 69 13.38 -4.68 -13.33
C LYS A 69 12.34 -4.98 -14.43
N SER A 70 11.76 -6.17 -14.45
CA SER A 70 10.76 -6.61 -15.43
C SER A 70 9.82 -7.66 -14.83
N VAL A 71 8.57 -7.69 -15.26
CA VAL A 71 7.60 -8.74 -14.89
C VAL A 71 7.67 -9.86 -15.92
N LYS A 72 8.45 -10.90 -15.64
CA LYS A 72 8.42 -12.15 -16.41
C LYS A 72 7.48 -13.18 -15.78
N THR A 73 7.44 -13.18 -14.45
CA THR A 73 6.64 -14.07 -13.62
C THR A 73 6.14 -13.27 -12.42
N LEU A 74 4.86 -13.44 -12.06
CA LEU A 74 4.26 -12.85 -10.87
C LEU A 74 4.10 -13.95 -9.83
N HIS A 75 4.73 -13.76 -8.68
CA HIS A 75 4.59 -14.63 -7.52
C HIS A 75 3.49 -14.07 -6.63
N LEU A 76 2.37 -14.78 -6.49
CA LEU A 76 1.21 -14.29 -5.72
C LEU A 76 1.52 -14.17 -4.23
N GLU A 77 2.51 -14.91 -3.74
CA GLU A 77 3.03 -14.85 -2.37
C GLU A 77 3.53 -13.44 -2.02
N TYR A 78 4.05 -12.68 -3.00
CA TYR A 78 4.44 -11.28 -2.79
C TYR A 78 3.24 -10.41 -2.40
N PHE A 79 2.09 -10.63 -3.02
CA PHE A 79 0.87 -9.87 -2.76
C PHE A 79 0.22 -10.32 -1.46
N GLU A 80 0.32 -11.61 -1.13
CA GLU A 80 -0.08 -12.13 0.19
C GLU A 80 0.73 -11.50 1.32
N GLU A 81 2.05 -11.35 1.17
CA GLU A 81 2.90 -10.62 2.13
C GLU A 81 2.40 -9.17 2.34
N ALA A 82 1.99 -8.48 1.27
CA ALA A 82 1.44 -7.13 1.35
C ALA A 82 0.06 -7.06 2.03
N VAL A 83 -0.81 -8.06 1.79
CA VAL A 83 -2.08 -8.22 2.51
C VAL A 83 -1.85 -8.44 4.00
N ASN A 84 -0.95 -9.36 4.34
CA ASN A 84 -0.61 -9.66 5.73
C ASN A 84 0.07 -8.50 6.44
N TYR A 85 0.85 -7.69 5.73
CA TYR A 85 1.36 -6.41 6.24
C TYR A 85 0.21 -5.47 6.62
N LEU A 86 -0.73 -5.25 5.70
CA LEU A 86 -1.83 -4.31 5.91
C LEU A 86 -2.77 -4.77 7.03
N LEU A 87 -3.12 -6.05 7.07
CA LEU A 87 -4.01 -6.62 8.10
C LEU A 87 -3.40 -6.59 9.51
N ARG A 88 -2.08 -6.70 9.65
CA ARG A 88 -1.38 -6.58 10.95
C ARG A 88 -1.22 -5.14 11.43
N HIS A 89 -1.48 -4.15 10.57
CA HIS A 89 -1.25 -2.76 10.92
C HIS A 89 -2.28 -2.29 11.97
N PRO A 90 -1.87 -1.73 13.13
CA PRO A 90 -2.76 -1.46 14.27
C PRO A 90 -3.87 -0.45 13.98
N GLN A 91 -3.72 0.36 12.94
CA GLN A 91 -4.72 1.33 12.50
C GLN A 91 -5.62 0.83 11.36
N VAL A 92 -5.53 -0.45 10.99
CA VAL A 92 -6.39 -1.07 9.98
C VAL A 92 -7.37 -2.00 10.67
N GLY A 93 -8.65 -1.86 10.36
CA GLY A 93 -9.69 -2.70 10.94
C GLY A 93 -9.77 -4.04 10.23
N SER A 94 -9.70 -5.14 10.99
CA SER A 94 -10.09 -6.48 10.54
C SER A 94 -11.58 -6.69 10.86
N TYR A 95 -12.42 -6.87 9.85
CA TYR A 95 -13.85 -7.17 10.03
C TYR A 95 -14.15 -8.68 10.00
N PHE A 96 -13.14 -9.54 10.17
CA PHE A 96 -13.26 -10.99 10.15
C PHE A 96 -12.42 -11.61 11.25
#